data_AF-A0A832R1U9-F1
#
_entry.id   AF-A0A832R1U9-F1
#
_cell.length_a   1.000
_cell.length_b   1.000
_cell.length_c   1.000
_cell.angle_alpha   90.00
_cell.angle_beta   90.00
_cell.angle_gamma   90.00
#
_symmetry.space_group_name_H-M   'P 1'
#
loop_
_entity.id
_entity.type
_entity.pdbx_description
1 polymer ?
#
loop_
_entity_poly.entity_id
_entity_poly.type
_entity_poly.pdbx_seq_one_letter_code
_entity_poly.pdbx_strand_id
1 'polypeptide(L)'
;MRDRLKSGLLPVLLLSGALLALGCGGGDDDPEAVCGNGVIEAGEQCDGADLNEQTCVTKGFDAGTLSCTATCQFDTSGCTDAPADCGNGVIDAGEQCDGANLNEQTCESQGF
;
A
#
# COMPACT_ATOMS: atom_id res chain seq x y z
N MET A 1 -63.37 9.43 5.16
CA MET A 1 -64.07 8.38 4.40
C MET A 1 -63.12 7.19 4.30
N ARG A 2 -63.45 6.06 4.95
CA ARG A 2 -62.85 4.70 4.82
C ARG A 2 -61.42 4.57 5.38
N ASP A 3 -61.14 4.08 6.59
CA ASP A 3 -61.44 2.80 7.26
C ASP A 3 -60.76 1.54 6.67
N ARG A 4 -60.27 0.68 7.59
CA ARG A 4 -59.76 -0.71 7.49
C ARG A 4 -58.24 -0.83 7.23
N LEU A 5 -57.36 -1.06 8.22
CA LEU A 5 -57.29 -2.11 9.24
C LEU A 5 -57.35 -3.55 8.68
N LYS A 6 -56.22 -4.27 8.84
CA LYS A 6 -56.05 -5.73 9.00
C LYS A 6 -56.40 -6.67 7.83
N SER A 7 -55.37 -7.42 7.39
CA SER A 7 -55.36 -8.86 7.06
C SER A 7 -54.54 -9.10 5.79
N GLY A 8 -53.45 -9.86 5.78
CA GLY A 8 -52.89 -10.75 6.78
C GLY A 8 -51.69 -11.49 6.20
N LEU A 9 -51.15 -12.39 7.04
CA LEU A 9 -50.21 -13.46 6.71
C LEU A 9 -48.77 -13.06 6.38
N LEU A 10 -47.93 -13.12 7.42
CA LEU A 10 -46.64 -13.79 7.27
C LEU A 10 -46.87 -15.21 6.71
N PRO A 11 -45.95 -15.71 5.87
CA PRO A 11 -45.26 -16.90 6.34
C PRO A 11 -43.74 -16.71 6.28
N VAL A 12 -43.13 -17.03 7.41
CA VAL A 12 -41.78 -17.57 7.52
C VAL A 12 -41.69 -18.86 6.66
N LEU A 13 -40.50 -19.16 6.12
CA LEU A 13 -40.06 -20.37 5.39
C LEU A 13 -40.21 -20.36 3.85
N LEU A 14 -39.08 -20.21 3.16
CA LEU A 14 -38.48 -21.31 2.38
C LEU A 14 -36.94 -21.20 2.41
N LEU A 15 -36.31 -22.04 3.25
CA LEU A 15 -34.97 -22.56 2.98
C LEU A 15 -35.03 -23.29 1.63
N SER A 16 -34.26 -22.87 0.63
CA SER A 16 -33.76 -23.71 -0.48
C SER A 16 -32.89 -22.89 -1.42
N GLY A 17 -31.57 -23.11 -1.41
CA GLY A 17 -30.67 -22.54 -2.41
C GLY A 17 -29.20 -22.53 -2.03
N ALA A 18 -28.66 -23.68 -1.63
CA ALA A 18 -27.21 -23.90 -1.64
C ALA A 18 -26.71 -24.03 -3.09
N LEU A 19 -25.43 -23.68 -3.30
CA LEU A 19 -24.60 -23.79 -4.53
C LEU A 19 -24.88 -22.70 -5.58
N LEU A 20 -23.91 -21.91 -6.07
CA LEU A 20 -22.52 -22.26 -6.34
C LEU A 20 -21.52 -21.36 -5.59
N ALA A 21 -20.56 -21.99 -4.95
CA ALA A 21 -19.25 -21.41 -4.76
C ALA A 21 -18.70 -20.98 -6.14
N LEU A 22 -18.54 -19.68 -6.36
CA LEU A 22 -17.44 -19.23 -7.22
C LEU A 22 -16.16 -19.47 -6.41
N GLY A 23 -15.71 -20.72 -6.41
CA GLY A 23 -14.35 -21.04 -6.04
C GLY A 23 -13.43 -20.36 -7.04
N CYS A 24 -12.69 -19.36 -6.58
CA CYS A 24 -11.39 -19.09 -7.17
C CYS A 24 -10.46 -20.19 -6.63
N GLY A 25 -10.54 -21.38 -7.25
CA GLY A 25 -9.55 -22.42 -7.04
C GLY A 25 -8.26 -22.01 -7.74
N GLY A 26 -7.20 -21.86 -6.96
CA GLY A 26 -5.84 -21.65 -7.44
C GLY A 26 -4.88 -22.57 -6.68
N GLY A 27 -4.81 -23.82 -7.11
CA GLY A 27 -3.69 -24.76 -6.97
C GLY A 27 -3.09 -24.97 -5.58
N ASP A 28 -3.50 -26.04 -4.91
CA ASP A 28 -2.90 -26.56 -3.67
C ASP A 28 -1.62 -27.40 -3.95
N ASP A 29 -0.86 -27.04 -4.99
CA ASP A 29 0.43 -27.65 -5.40
C ASP A 29 1.43 -26.54 -5.77
N ASP A 30 1.45 -25.42 -5.02
CA ASP A 30 2.47 -24.39 -5.12
C ASP A 30 3.74 -24.92 -4.40
N PRO A 31 4.92 -24.94 -5.04
CA PRO A 31 6.17 -25.28 -4.34
C PRO A 31 6.24 -24.36 -3.12
N GLU A 32 6.48 -24.92 -1.93
CA GLU A 32 6.50 -24.14 -0.69
C GLU A 32 7.37 -22.90 -0.89
N ALA A 33 6.75 -21.72 -1.12
CA ALA A 33 7.49 -20.51 -1.41
C ALA A 33 8.43 -20.25 -0.22
N VAL A 34 9.74 -20.40 -0.46
CA VAL A 34 10.74 -20.38 0.61
C VAL A 34 11.35 -19.00 0.69
N CYS A 35 10.79 -18.22 1.60
CA CYS A 35 11.32 -16.90 1.86
C CYS A 35 12.77 -16.92 2.35
N GLY A 36 13.63 -16.16 1.66
CA GLY A 36 15.06 -16.03 1.95
C GLY A 36 15.94 -16.97 1.12
N ASN A 37 15.41 -17.58 0.05
CA ASN A 37 16.17 -18.44 -0.85
C ASN A 37 16.85 -17.65 -2.00
N GLY A 38 16.58 -16.36 -2.11
CA GLY A 38 17.08 -15.44 -3.13
C GLY A 38 16.35 -15.51 -4.48
N VAL A 39 15.16 -16.12 -4.54
CA VAL A 39 14.32 -16.28 -5.73
C VAL A 39 12.90 -15.90 -5.38
N ILE A 40 12.32 -14.94 -6.08
CA ILE A 40 10.93 -14.54 -5.85
C ILE A 40 9.98 -15.61 -6.41
N GLU A 41 9.25 -16.27 -5.51
CA GLU A 41 8.26 -17.30 -5.84
C GLU A 41 6.82 -16.75 -5.85
N ALA A 42 5.85 -17.59 -6.18
CA ALA A 42 4.45 -17.18 -6.20
C ALA A 42 3.99 -16.80 -4.79
N GLY A 43 3.45 -15.58 -4.64
CA GLY A 43 3.00 -15.07 -3.34
C GLY A 43 4.05 -14.24 -2.58
N GLU A 44 5.30 -14.22 -3.03
CA GLU A 44 6.35 -13.36 -2.47
C GLU A 44 6.39 -12.00 -3.18
N GLN A 45 6.63 -10.95 -2.41
CA GLN A 45 6.81 -9.60 -2.97
C GLN A 45 8.28 -9.30 -3.26
N CYS A 46 9.17 -9.90 -2.47
CA CYS A 46 10.62 -9.82 -2.53
C CYS A 46 11.19 -11.08 -1.88
N ASP A 47 12.46 -11.40 -2.11
CA ASP A 47 13.20 -12.43 -1.38
C ASP A 47 14.59 -11.92 -1.00
N GLY A 48 14.80 -11.67 0.30
CA GLY A 48 16.09 -11.25 0.83
C GLY A 48 16.58 -9.94 0.22
N ALA A 49 17.58 -10.01 -0.66
CA ALA A 49 18.12 -8.86 -1.40
C ALA A 49 17.46 -8.65 -2.76
N ASP A 50 16.71 -9.63 -3.27
CA ASP A 50 15.92 -9.49 -4.48
C ASP A 50 14.62 -8.76 -4.14
N LEU A 51 14.57 -7.46 -4.42
CA LEU A 51 13.42 -6.61 -4.16
C LEU A 51 12.46 -6.54 -5.36
N ASN A 52 12.59 -7.44 -6.35
CA ASN A 52 11.76 -7.41 -7.57
C ASN A 52 11.84 -6.07 -8.31
N GLU A 53 13.06 -5.53 -8.38
CA GLU A 53 13.35 -4.20 -8.93
C GLU A 53 12.57 -3.04 -8.26
N GLN A 54 11.97 -3.29 -7.09
CA GLN A 54 11.26 -2.26 -6.33
C GLN A 54 12.22 -1.44 -5.48
N THR A 55 11.85 -0.19 -5.28
CA THR A 55 12.56 0.77 -4.44
C THR A 55 11.55 1.53 -3.58
N CYS A 56 12.03 2.30 -2.61
CA CYS A 56 11.17 3.22 -1.87
C CYS A 56 10.39 4.15 -2.82
N VAL A 57 11.03 4.59 -3.92
CA VAL A 57 10.42 5.40 -4.98
C VAL A 57 9.25 4.70 -5.67
N THR A 58 9.42 3.43 -6.04
CA THR A 58 8.32 2.68 -6.68
C THR A 58 7.19 2.31 -5.70
N LYS A 59 7.43 2.42 -4.39
CA LYS A 59 6.41 2.26 -3.33
C LYS A 59 5.75 3.57 -2.90
N GLY A 60 6.14 4.69 -3.49
CA GLY A 60 5.52 6.00 -3.25
C GLY A 60 6.21 6.85 -2.18
N PHE A 61 7.43 6.51 -1.79
CA PHE A 61 8.29 7.32 -0.92
C PHE A 61 9.32 8.07 -1.77
N ASP A 62 9.91 9.16 -1.29
CA ASP A 62 10.89 9.91 -2.08
C ASP A 62 12.29 9.31 -2.07
N ALA A 63 12.69 8.71 -0.95
CA ALA A 63 14.04 8.18 -0.78
C ALA A 63 14.10 7.07 0.28
N GLY A 64 15.32 6.64 0.61
CA GLY A 64 15.60 5.64 1.63
C GLY A 64 15.98 4.28 1.08
N THR A 65 15.98 3.28 1.96
CA THR A 65 16.36 1.90 1.63
C THR A 65 15.17 0.98 1.85
N LEU A 66 14.68 0.39 0.75
CA LEU A 66 13.65 -0.65 0.80
C LEU A 66 14.30 -1.97 1.22
N SER A 67 13.65 -2.71 2.12
CA SER A 67 14.14 -4.02 2.56
C SER A 67 13.05 -5.09 2.40
N CYS A 68 13.44 -6.36 2.52
CA CYS A 68 12.51 -7.48 2.52
C CYS A 68 12.40 -8.07 3.94
N THR A 69 11.18 -8.28 4.42
CA THR A 69 10.95 -8.92 5.72
C THR A 69 11.23 -10.42 5.67
N ALA A 70 11.35 -11.06 6.84
CA ALA A 70 11.39 -12.53 6.96
C ALA A 70 10.10 -13.23 6.52
N THR A 71 9.08 -12.47 6.11
CA THR A 71 7.81 -12.95 5.55
C THR A 71 7.66 -12.59 4.07
N CYS A 72 8.75 -12.20 3.41
CA CYS A 72 8.83 -11.87 1.99
C CYS A 72 7.84 -10.78 1.56
N GLN A 73 7.68 -9.80 2.45
CA GLN A 73 6.96 -8.55 2.20
C GLN A 73 7.93 -7.37 2.19
N PHE A 74 7.56 -6.32 1.48
CA PHE A 74 8.32 -5.08 1.50
C PHE A 74 8.29 -4.44 2.89
N ASP A 75 9.47 -4.16 3.42
CA ASP A 75 9.68 -3.33 4.60
C ASP A 75 10.04 -1.92 4.17
N THR A 76 9.09 -1.00 4.36
CA THR A 76 9.24 0.42 4.05
C THR A 76 9.69 1.25 5.27
N SER A 77 10.03 0.62 6.39
CA SER A 77 10.48 1.34 7.60
C SER A 77 11.80 2.10 7.38
N GLY A 78 12.63 1.66 6.44
CA GLY A 78 13.83 2.35 5.98
C GLY A 78 13.59 3.37 4.86
N CYS A 79 12.35 3.50 4.39
CA CYS A 79 11.98 4.52 3.42
C CYS A 79 11.72 5.85 4.12
N THR A 80 12.06 6.92 3.43
CA THR A 80 11.86 8.29 3.89
C THR A 80 10.97 8.99 2.91
N ASP A 81 9.85 9.50 3.40
CA ASP A 81 9.13 10.57 2.71
C ASP A 81 10.03 11.81 2.70
N ALA A 82 9.99 12.59 1.62
CA ALA A 82 10.49 13.95 1.69
C ALA A 82 9.74 14.66 2.84
N PRO A 83 10.37 15.62 3.54
CA PRO A 83 9.59 16.56 4.34
C PRO A 83 8.43 17.05 3.46
N ALA A 84 7.23 17.03 4.05
CA ALA A 84 5.96 17.16 3.34
C ALA A 84 6.10 18.16 2.18
N ASP A 85 5.95 17.64 0.97
CA ASP A 85 5.67 18.43 -0.21
C ASP A 85 6.81 19.32 -0.79
N CYS A 86 8.08 18.90 -0.73
CA CYS A 86 9.14 19.57 -1.49
C CYS A 86 8.79 19.72 -2.99
N GLY A 87 8.55 20.96 -3.40
CA GLY A 87 8.11 21.35 -4.74
C GLY A 87 6.66 21.89 -4.81
N ASN A 88 5.97 22.11 -3.68
CA ASN A 88 4.63 22.69 -3.62
C ASN A 88 4.61 24.23 -3.61
N GLY A 89 5.79 24.86 -3.55
CA GLY A 89 6.00 26.32 -3.49
C GLY A 89 5.94 26.93 -2.08
N VAL A 90 5.81 26.13 -1.04
CA VAL A 90 5.69 26.52 0.38
C VAL A 90 6.80 25.85 1.18
N ILE A 91 7.35 26.51 2.19
CA ILE A 91 8.40 25.89 3.03
C ILE A 91 7.72 25.21 4.21
N ASP A 92 7.67 23.90 4.17
CA ASP A 92 7.05 23.07 5.20
C ASP A 92 8.02 22.76 6.36
N ALA A 93 7.46 22.19 7.44
CA ALA A 93 8.25 21.90 8.63
C ALA A 93 9.34 20.85 8.34
N GLY A 94 10.60 21.29 8.33
CA GLY A 94 11.76 20.45 7.99
C GLY A 94 12.43 20.83 6.68
N GLU A 95 11.86 21.77 5.93
CA GLU A 95 12.42 22.28 4.69
C GLU A 95 13.27 23.54 4.91
N GLN A 96 14.29 23.69 4.06
CA GLN A 96 15.09 24.92 3.98
C GLN A 96 14.66 25.79 2.81
N CYS A 97 14.04 25.17 1.80
CA CYS A 97 13.60 25.76 0.55
C CYS A 97 12.59 24.83 -0.13
N ASP A 98 11.73 25.41 -0.97
CA ASP A 98 10.83 24.68 -1.87
C ASP A 98 10.88 25.31 -3.28
N GLY A 99 11.44 24.57 -4.25
CA GLY A 99 11.54 25.05 -5.62
C GLY A 99 12.29 26.38 -5.73
N ALA A 100 11.58 27.46 -6.08
CA ALA A 100 12.12 28.83 -6.14
C ALA A 100 11.99 29.60 -4.81
N ASN A 101 11.23 29.09 -3.86
CA ASN A 101 11.06 29.68 -2.54
C ASN A 101 12.24 29.28 -1.65
N LEU A 102 13.29 30.09 -1.65
CA LEU A 102 14.55 29.82 -0.95
C LEU A 102 14.57 30.32 0.50
N ASN A 103 13.43 30.68 1.10
CA ASN A 103 13.37 31.30 2.43
C ASN A 103 14.27 32.54 2.55
N GLU A 104 14.30 33.37 1.50
CA GLU A 104 15.19 34.54 1.36
C GLU A 104 16.70 34.22 1.39
N GLN A 105 17.09 32.94 1.29
CA GLN A 105 18.49 32.53 1.20
C GLN A 105 19.06 32.89 -0.19
N THR A 106 20.34 33.26 -0.19
CA THR A 106 21.13 33.53 -1.39
C THR A 106 22.43 32.71 -1.35
N CYS A 107 23.14 32.62 -2.48
CA CYS A 107 24.47 32.01 -2.48
C CYS A 107 25.42 32.70 -1.48
N GLU A 108 25.33 34.03 -1.38
CA GLU A 108 26.10 34.83 -0.42
C GLU A 108 25.76 34.49 1.03
N SER A 109 24.49 34.26 1.37
CA SER A 109 24.09 33.89 2.75
C SER A 109 24.55 32.47 3.13
N GLN A 110 24.83 31.62 2.16
CA GLN A 110 25.39 30.27 2.32
C GLN A 110 26.92 30.23 2.21
N GLY A 111 27.57 31.36 1.93
CA GLY A 111 29.03 31.49 1.89
C GLY A 111 29.69 31.04 0.59
N PHE A 112 28.95 31.02 -0.52
CA PHE A 112 29.45 30.76 -1.87
C PHE A 112 29.67 32.04 -2.67
#